data_AF-A0A7C6TXN1-F1
#
_entry.id   AF-A0A7C6TXN1-F1
#
_cell.length_a   1.000
_cell.length_b   1.000
_cell.length_c   1.000
_cell.angle_alpha   90.00
_cell.angle_beta   90.00
_cell.angle_gamma   90.00
#
_symmetry.space_group_name_H-M   'P 1'
#
loop_
_entity.id
_entity.type
_entity.pdbx_description
1 polymer ?
#
loop_
_entity_poly.entity_id
_entity_poly.type
_entity_poly.pdbx_seq_one_letter_code
_entity_poly.pdbx_strand_id
1 'polypeptide(L)'
;MMKYGTFTLSVYITVSDMHSLFDSPGNAEERFAFFEKHLRVGKVYLEAFRADTTPKPLLDKAKAFFAAKNIAFATGIMPVTRSKNVGGMFCFSDPKTADEFDAVFTYMAENFDEIMIDDSLATNCTCDLCREAKGDADWSDFRRAQLTKFCKEHIIAPAKKANPHVKLTLKYPTWHESFQRLGYDTEHQPPLFDETYSGTETRHTSYSLFRNPRYTSYSLLRYLQSLPPHNNRGAWFDNIQCGGSVDIYLEQAELTLMAAPQEVTLFCFGILENKKEIGALGILLDQLDDSLSKLDAPTGLPVYLPFHSTGEDHVFDFLGMCGVPADPCAVYPEEAPMVLLTAASAKDPALYDKVKAHLEKGGDVCLTAGCLEALQDKGFAEFTGIRATNRSQLGSEFGGFDTGWSDDVAYYHAAREISLPVMDWMTNEVVFKAMQMRESMPNILLAFCRYANGRIFVLNVPDSFSDYMEIPGPVLSYVRKNLSVGLPCWLEGDANIAFFPRKGNSVALRSFMDHGSVAHLHVKGSAGPLVCTLTGRKIPPLYEQNGETVYRLVVKPNALGIYTWQNT
;
A
#
# COMPACT_ATOMS: atom_id res chain seq x y z
N MET A 1 -0.19 15.22 -27.45
CA MET A 1 0.65 14.68 -26.36
C MET A 1 0.12 13.28 -26.07
N MET A 2 0.92 12.23 -26.25
CA MET A 2 0.49 10.88 -25.85
C MET A 2 0.65 10.79 -24.33
N LYS A 3 -0.44 10.99 -23.59
CA LYS A 3 -0.53 10.80 -22.15
C LYS A 3 -1.67 9.84 -21.84
N TYR A 4 -1.60 9.16 -20.71
CA TYR A 4 -2.76 8.46 -20.15
C TYR A 4 -3.74 9.50 -19.59
N GLY A 5 -5.03 9.19 -19.60
CA GLY A 5 -6.09 10.13 -19.26
C GLY A 5 -6.19 10.42 -17.75
N THR A 6 -5.81 9.46 -16.91
CA THR A 6 -6.00 9.54 -15.44
C THR A 6 -4.71 9.76 -14.65
N PHE A 7 -3.54 9.53 -15.24
CA PHE A 7 -2.25 9.71 -14.59
C PHE A 7 -1.16 10.11 -15.59
N THR A 8 -0.09 10.73 -15.10
CA THR A 8 1.14 10.94 -15.88
C THR A 8 2.09 9.76 -15.69
N LEU A 9 2.56 9.17 -16.79
CA LEU A 9 3.64 8.18 -16.74
C LEU A 9 5.00 8.88 -16.85
N SER A 10 5.86 8.63 -15.87
CA SER A 10 7.21 9.17 -15.74
C SER A 10 8.26 8.08 -15.88
N VAL A 11 9.43 8.39 -16.45
CA VAL A 11 10.61 7.51 -16.45
C VAL A 11 11.75 8.20 -15.70
N TYR A 12 12.34 7.50 -14.74
CA TYR A 12 13.51 8.00 -14.00
C TYR A 12 14.80 7.66 -14.76
N ILE A 13 15.64 8.67 -14.99
CA ILE A 13 16.93 8.55 -15.68
C ILE A 13 18.03 8.86 -14.66
N THR A 14 18.78 7.84 -14.28
CA THR A 14 19.86 7.98 -13.30
C THR A 14 21.04 8.77 -13.87
N VAL A 15 21.96 9.22 -13.00
CA VAL A 15 23.21 9.87 -13.42
C VAL A 15 23.96 9.00 -14.43
N SER A 16 24.08 7.69 -14.16
CA SER A 16 24.75 6.74 -15.05
C SER A 16 24.02 6.58 -16.39
N ASP A 17 22.68 6.48 -16.37
CA ASP A 17 21.88 6.36 -17.58
C ASP A 17 22.02 7.60 -18.47
N MET A 18 22.01 8.78 -17.85
CA MET A 18 22.14 10.05 -18.56
C MET A 18 23.52 10.20 -19.20
N HIS A 19 24.60 9.84 -18.50
CA HIS A 19 25.93 9.80 -19.11
C HIS A 19 25.96 8.86 -20.33
N SER A 20 25.37 7.67 -20.19
CA SER A 20 25.32 6.68 -21.26
C SER A 20 24.44 7.11 -22.44
N LEU A 21 23.34 7.82 -22.21
CA LEU A 21 22.42 8.26 -23.29
C LEU A 21 23.02 9.35 -24.16
N PHE A 22 23.84 10.21 -23.58
CA PHE A 22 24.35 11.42 -24.24
C PHE A 22 25.85 11.38 -24.51
N ASP A 23 26.48 10.21 -24.44
CA ASP A 23 27.90 10.00 -24.75
C ASP A 23 28.25 10.22 -26.24
N SER A 24 27.30 10.03 -27.14
CA SER A 24 27.48 10.08 -28.59
C SER A 24 26.24 10.65 -29.30
N PRO A 25 26.39 11.31 -30.48
CA PRO A 25 25.25 11.83 -31.24
C PRO A 25 24.29 10.72 -31.67
N GLY A 26 22.98 10.96 -31.54
CA GLY A 26 21.92 10.03 -31.96
C GLY A 26 21.58 8.93 -30.96
N ASN A 27 22.45 8.63 -29.99
CA ASN A 27 22.26 7.53 -29.04
C ASN A 27 20.97 7.70 -28.20
N ALA A 28 20.73 8.90 -27.65
CA ALA A 28 19.50 9.19 -26.90
C ALA A 28 18.23 9.02 -27.74
N GLU A 29 18.25 9.37 -29.03
CA GLU A 29 17.10 9.22 -29.94
C GLU A 29 16.78 7.74 -30.17
N GLU A 30 17.80 6.96 -30.54
CA GLU A 30 17.68 5.52 -30.80
C GLU A 30 17.15 4.76 -29.59
N ARG A 31 17.75 5.01 -28.43
CA ARG A 31 17.46 4.28 -27.19
C ARG A 31 16.13 4.68 -26.57
N PHE A 32 15.80 5.97 -26.57
CA PHE A 32 14.53 6.43 -26.03
C PHE A 32 13.33 6.02 -26.91
N ALA A 33 13.56 5.78 -28.22
CA ALA A 33 12.51 5.30 -29.13
C ALA A 33 11.89 3.96 -28.67
N PHE A 34 12.60 3.13 -27.91
CA PHE A 34 12.05 1.92 -27.30
C PHE A 34 10.89 2.24 -26.34
N PHE A 35 11.06 3.25 -25.47
CA PHE A 35 10.01 3.67 -24.56
C PHE A 35 8.87 4.35 -25.31
N GLU A 36 9.15 5.24 -26.29
CA GLU A 36 8.12 5.91 -27.10
C GLU A 36 7.28 4.93 -27.92
N LYS A 37 7.87 3.81 -28.36
CA LYS A 37 7.17 2.75 -29.07
C LYS A 37 6.14 2.02 -28.20
N HIS A 38 6.40 1.89 -26.91
CA HIS A 38 5.62 1.03 -26.02
C HIS A 38 4.80 1.81 -24.98
N LEU A 39 5.15 3.05 -24.68
CA LEU A 39 4.58 3.80 -23.56
C LEU A 39 4.26 5.23 -23.95
N ARG A 40 3.22 5.78 -23.33
CA ARG A 40 2.84 7.20 -23.44
C ARG A 40 3.55 8.03 -22.37
N VAL A 41 4.88 8.15 -22.49
CA VAL A 41 5.71 8.86 -21.49
C VAL A 41 5.39 10.36 -21.50
N GLY A 42 4.86 10.85 -20.39
CA GLY A 42 4.47 12.25 -20.23
C GLY A 42 5.55 13.12 -19.59
N LYS A 43 6.46 12.49 -18.83
CA LYS A 43 7.50 13.17 -18.05
C LYS A 43 8.75 12.30 -17.85
N VAL A 44 9.89 12.91 -17.61
CA VAL A 44 11.11 12.23 -17.16
C VAL A 44 11.71 12.93 -15.92
N TYR A 45 12.36 12.16 -15.06
CA TYR A 45 13.24 12.72 -14.02
C TYR A 45 14.70 12.55 -14.45
N LEU A 46 15.43 13.65 -14.48
CA LEU A 46 16.86 13.68 -14.77
C LEU A 46 17.61 13.77 -13.44
N GLU A 47 18.16 12.65 -12.96
CA GLU A 47 18.85 12.61 -11.67
C GLU A 47 20.06 13.54 -11.66
N ALA A 48 20.11 14.49 -10.72
CA ALA A 48 21.21 15.45 -10.60
C ALA A 48 22.27 15.03 -9.59
N PHE A 49 21.98 14.04 -8.74
CA PHE A 49 22.93 13.54 -7.75
C PHE A 49 22.72 12.07 -7.43
N ARG A 50 23.81 11.32 -7.47
CA ARG A 50 23.95 9.96 -6.94
C ARG A 50 25.40 9.74 -6.56
N ALA A 51 25.76 10.13 -5.34
CA ALA A 51 27.14 10.22 -4.84
C ALA A 51 28.07 11.21 -5.58
N ASP A 52 27.76 11.55 -6.83
CA ASP A 52 28.35 12.59 -7.66
C ASP A 52 27.24 13.47 -8.26
N THR A 53 27.51 14.77 -8.35
CA THR A 53 26.63 15.73 -9.02
C THR A 53 26.78 15.62 -10.54
N THR A 54 25.66 15.52 -11.26
CA THR A 54 25.68 15.54 -12.72
C THR A 54 26.15 16.91 -13.23
N PRO A 55 27.10 16.98 -14.18
CA PRO A 55 27.55 18.26 -14.73
C PRO A 55 26.44 19.01 -15.47
N LYS A 56 26.35 20.33 -15.26
CA LYS A 56 25.35 21.19 -15.90
C LYS A 56 25.28 21.05 -17.44
N PRO A 57 26.40 20.98 -18.20
CA PRO A 57 26.32 20.80 -19.64
C PRO A 57 25.59 19.51 -20.07
N LEU A 58 25.70 18.45 -19.28
CA LEU A 58 25.00 17.19 -19.54
C LEU A 58 23.50 17.32 -19.25
N LEU A 59 23.13 17.96 -18.13
CA LEU A 59 21.73 18.26 -17.83
C LEU A 59 21.09 19.14 -18.90
N ASP A 60 21.77 20.21 -19.34
CA ASP A 60 21.24 21.11 -20.36
C ASP A 60 21.05 20.40 -21.70
N LYS A 61 21.97 19.48 -22.07
CA LYS A 61 21.82 18.61 -23.24
C LYS A 61 20.60 17.69 -23.11
N ALA A 62 20.39 17.08 -21.95
CA ALA A 62 19.25 16.21 -21.69
C ALA A 62 17.91 16.98 -21.70
N LYS A 63 17.84 18.15 -21.05
CA LYS A 63 16.66 19.03 -21.07
C LYS A 63 16.29 19.44 -22.49
N ALA A 64 17.27 19.86 -23.29
CA ALA A 64 17.03 20.24 -24.68
C ALA A 64 16.45 19.09 -25.51
N PHE A 65 16.95 17.86 -25.31
CA PHE A 65 16.43 16.67 -25.96
C PHE A 65 14.96 16.40 -25.61
N PHE A 66 14.60 16.36 -24.32
CA PHE A 66 13.22 16.09 -23.91
C PHE A 66 12.25 17.25 -24.22
N ALA A 67 12.73 18.50 -24.15
CA ALA A 67 11.97 19.67 -24.59
C ALA A 67 11.60 19.57 -26.08
N ALA A 68 12.54 19.18 -26.94
CA ALA A 68 12.31 19.02 -28.37
C ALA A 68 11.27 17.92 -28.69
N LYS A 69 11.13 16.93 -27.79
CA LYS A 69 10.10 15.87 -27.86
C LYS A 69 8.77 16.25 -27.19
N ASN A 70 8.64 17.46 -26.62
CA ASN A 70 7.50 17.88 -25.81
C ASN A 70 7.22 16.97 -24.60
N ILE A 71 8.29 16.45 -23.98
CA ILE A 71 8.22 15.65 -22.76
C ILE A 71 8.61 16.55 -21.58
N ALA A 72 7.78 16.58 -20.54
CA ALA A 72 8.09 17.34 -19.34
C ALA A 72 9.32 16.75 -18.65
N PHE A 73 10.13 17.58 -17.99
CA PHE A 73 11.26 17.08 -17.21
C PHE A 73 11.33 17.78 -15.85
N ALA A 74 11.74 17.01 -14.86
CA ALA A 74 12.07 17.45 -13.51
C ALA A 74 13.42 16.82 -13.12
N THR A 75 13.92 17.12 -11.93
CA THR A 75 15.12 16.47 -11.41
C THR A 75 14.80 15.60 -10.20
N GLY A 76 15.75 14.73 -9.86
CA GLY A 76 15.72 13.98 -8.63
C GLY A 76 17.11 13.71 -8.10
N ILE A 77 17.15 13.14 -6.91
CA ILE A 77 18.38 12.79 -6.21
C ILE A 77 18.20 11.42 -5.57
N MET A 78 19.24 10.58 -5.63
CA MET A 78 19.41 9.42 -4.76
C MET A 78 20.41 9.76 -3.64
N PRO A 79 19.95 9.95 -2.38
CA PRO A 79 20.80 10.29 -1.24
C PRO A 79 21.73 9.14 -0.78
N VAL A 80 22.71 8.78 -1.61
CA VAL A 80 23.72 7.77 -1.29
C VAL A 80 25.13 8.33 -1.30
N THR A 81 25.94 7.84 -0.38
CA THR A 81 27.36 8.17 -0.25
C THR A 81 28.22 7.40 -1.27
N ARG A 82 29.45 7.87 -1.51
CA ARG A 82 30.51 7.13 -2.24
C ARG A 82 31.08 6.00 -1.37
N SER A 83 30.24 5.07 -0.93
CA SER A 83 30.67 3.93 -0.14
C SER A 83 30.90 2.70 -1.02
N LYS A 84 31.81 1.80 -0.62
CA LYS A 84 31.97 0.49 -1.29
C LYS A 84 30.78 -0.45 -1.08
N ASN A 85 29.91 -0.15 -0.10
CA ASN A 85 28.67 -0.87 0.13
C ASN A 85 27.58 -0.26 -0.74
N VAL A 86 26.81 -1.12 -1.42
CA VAL A 86 25.61 -0.69 -2.14
C VAL A 86 24.64 -0.06 -1.14
N GLY A 87 24.14 1.15 -1.44
CA GLY A 87 23.16 1.86 -0.59
C GLY A 87 23.74 2.51 0.67
N GLY A 88 25.00 2.98 0.64
CA GLY A 88 25.62 3.65 1.78
C GLY A 88 24.84 4.91 2.22
N MET A 89 24.18 4.84 3.37
CA MET A 89 23.40 5.93 3.96
C MET A 89 24.28 7.05 4.52
N PHE A 90 23.79 8.29 4.47
CA PHE A 90 24.47 9.45 5.04
C PHE A 90 24.44 9.50 6.57
N CYS A 91 25.43 10.18 7.15
CA CYS A 91 25.44 10.58 8.55
C CYS A 91 24.94 12.03 8.66
N PHE A 92 23.66 12.20 9.00
CA PHE A 92 23.06 13.54 9.11
C PHE A 92 23.52 14.34 10.35
N SER A 93 24.38 13.77 11.19
CA SER A 93 25.11 14.49 12.25
C SER A 93 26.44 15.08 11.77
N ASP A 94 26.92 14.71 10.58
CA ASP A 94 28.18 15.22 10.03
C ASP A 94 27.92 16.57 9.33
N PRO A 95 28.55 17.68 9.77
CA PRO A 95 28.42 18.98 9.10
C PRO A 95 28.76 18.95 7.61
N LYS A 96 29.64 18.05 7.17
CA LYS A 96 29.96 17.92 5.73
C LYS A 96 28.78 17.42 4.91
N THR A 97 27.91 16.60 5.50
CA THR A 97 26.68 16.15 4.86
C THR A 97 25.73 17.34 4.70
N ALA A 98 25.64 18.23 5.69
CA ALA A 98 24.86 19.46 5.56
C ALA A 98 25.40 20.37 4.44
N ASP A 99 26.71 20.62 4.40
CA ASP A 99 27.35 21.42 3.35
C ASP A 99 27.11 20.85 1.93
N GLU A 100 27.19 19.53 1.79
CA GLU A 100 26.95 18.84 0.52
C GLU A 100 25.49 18.98 0.06
N PHE A 101 24.53 18.80 0.97
CA PHE A 101 23.11 18.95 0.65
C PHE A 101 22.74 20.40 0.35
N ASP A 102 23.26 21.37 1.10
CA ASP A 102 23.06 22.80 0.82
C ASP A 102 23.50 23.14 -0.62
N ALA A 103 24.68 22.67 -1.02
CA ALA A 103 25.22 22.88 -2.36
C ALA A 103 24.37 22.18 -3.43
N VAL A 104 24.02 20.91 -3.23
CA VAL A 104 23.29 20.09 -4.21
C VAL A 104 21.84 20.57 -4.39
N PHE A 105 21.14 20.94 -3.33
CA PHE A 105 19.76 21.46 -3.42
C PHE A 105 19.71 22.88 -3.99
N THR A 106 20.71 23.73 -3.70
CA THR A 106 20.88 25.00 -4.42
C THR A 106 21.06 24.76 -5.92
N TYR A 107 22.00 23.89 -6.28
CA TYR A 107 22.29 23.54 -7.68
C TYR A 107 21.06 23.00 -8.42
N MET A 108 20.32 22.07 -7.82
CA MET A 108 19.11 21.52 -8.43
C MET A 108 18.04 22.60 -8.64
N ALA A 109 17.78 23.45 -7.64
CA ALA A 109 16.77 24.48 -7.70
C ALA A 109 17.10 25.63 -8.66
N GLU A 110 18.38 25.94 -8.89
CA GLU A 110 18.82 26.87 -9.95
C GLU A 110 18.56 26.32 -11.36
N ASN A 111 18.40 25.01 -11.49
CA ASN A 111 18.35 24.32 -12.77
C ASN A 111 16.97 23.73 -13.11
N PHE A 112 16.08 23.55 -12.12
CA PHE A 112 14.78 22.91 -12.27
C PHE A 112 13.74 23.53 -11.34
N ASP A 113 12.47 23.45 -11.75
CA ASP A 113 11.31 23.90 -10.96
C ASP A 113 10.68 22.78 -10.12
N GLU A 114 11.17 21.54 -10.23
CA GLU A 114 10.68 20.40 -9.48
C GLU A 114 11.83 19.43 -9.16
N ILE A 115 11.92 19.03 -7.89
CA ILE A 115 12.94 18.13 -7.34
C ILE A 115 12.25 17.00 -6.55
N MET A 116 12.55 15.75 -6.91
CA MET A 116 12.14 14.57 -6.16
C MET A 116 13.31 13.98 -5.37
N ILE A 117 13.15 13.83 -4.06
CA ILE A 117 14.10 13.10 -3.20
C ILE A 117 13.69 11.63 -3.16
N ASP A 118 14.58 10.75 -3.61
CA ASP A 118 14.40 9.29 -3.57
C ASP A 118 14.42 8.75 -2.12
N ASP A 119 13.95 7.52 -1.95
CA ASP A 119 13.69 6.91 -0.65
C ASP A 119 14.96 6.48 0.13
N SER A 120 16.14 6.80 -0.38
CA SER A 120 17.42 6.68 0.33
C SER A 120 17.70 7.83 1.31
N LEU A 121 16.78 8.77 1.52
CA LEU A 121 16.85 9.78 2.59
C LEU A 121 16.61 9.17 3.98
N ALA A 122 17.46 8.23 4.34
CA ALA A 122 17.37 7.40 5.53
C ALA A 122 18.75 7.29 6.19
N THR A 123 18.77 6.96 7.49
CA THR A 123 20.04 6.69 8.17
C THR A 123 19.96 5.56 9.19
N ASN A 124 20.97 4.69 9.15
CA ASN A 124 21.25 3.72 10.19
C ASN A 124 22.53 4.06 10.97
N CYS A 125 23.10 5.26 10.77
CA CYS A 125 24.36 5.66 11.37
C CYS A 125 24.28 5.67 12.91
N THR A 126 25.35 5.20 13.55
CA THR A 126 25.52 5.14 15.01
C THR A 126 26.93 5.56 15.44
N CYS A 127 27.61 6.38 14.62
CA CYS A 127 28.96 6.89 14.90
C CYS A 127 28.98 7.79 16.15
N ASP A 128 30.19 8.20 16.57
CA ASP A 128 30.39 9.04 17.76
C ASP A 128 29.56 10.32 17.73
N LEU A 129 29.53 11.02 16.59
CA LEU A 129 28.70 12.22 16.41
C LEU A 129 27.21 11.93 16.63
N CYS A 130 26.70 10.84 16.06
CA CYS A 130 25.30 10.45 16.27
C CYS A 130 25.02 10.04 17.70
N ARG A 131 25.94 9.35 18.37
CA ARG A 131 25.76 8.92 19.78
C ARG A 131 25.77 10.10 20.73
N GLU A 132 26.67 11.04 20.51
CA GLU A 132 26.74 12.30 21.24
C GLU A 132 25.47 13.14 21.00
N ALA A 133 25.06 13.32 19.74
CA ALA A 133 23.86 14.09 19.39
C ALA A 133 22.56 13.45 19.87
N LYS A 134 22.48 12.11 19.89
CA LYS A 134 21.31 11.37 20.40
C LYS A 134 21.13 11.58 21.90
N GLY A 135 22.22 11.67 22.66
CA GLY A 135 22.19 11.67 24.12
C GLY A 135 21.42 10.45 24.65
N ASP A 136 20.42 10.66 25.49
CA ASP A 136 19.60 9.61 26.10
C ASP A 136 18.34 9.24 25.31
N ALA A 137 18.02 9.96 24.22
CA ALA A 137 16.84 9.65 23.39
C ALA A 137 16.91 8.25 22.77
N ASP A 138 15.79 7.62 22.45
CA ASP A 138 15.85 6.44 21.60
C ASP A 138 16.22 6.83 20.16
N TRP A 139 16.73 5.86 19.42
CA TRP A 139 17.20 6.07 18.06
C TRP A 139 16.10 6.46 17.08
N SER A 140 14.87 5.96 17.25
CA SER A 140 13.77 6.26 16.33
C SER A 140 13.36 7.71 16.51
N ASP A 141 13.18 8.17 17.75
CA ASP A 141 12.84 9.55 18.06
C ASP A 141 13.95 10.52 17.63
N PHE A 142 15.21 10.19 17.91
CA PHE A 142 16.35 10.98 17.47
C PHE A 142 16.43 11.11 15.95
N ARG A 143 16.31 10.00 15.20
CA ARG A 143 16.44 10.02 13.74
C ARG A 143 15.29 10.76 13.07
N ARG A 144 14.04 10.59 13.54
CA ARG A 144 12.88 11.35 13.05
C ARG A 144 13.08 12.85 13.25
N ALA A 145 13.47 13.26 14.46
CA ALA A 145 13.73 14.66 14.76
C ALA A 145 14.89 15.22 13.93
N GLN A 146 15.99 14.49 13.83
CA GLN A 146 17.18 14.87 13.06
C GLN A 146 16.84 15.05 11.58
N LEU A 147 16.22 14.05 10.93
CA LEU A 147 15.91 14.12 9.51
C LEU A 147 14.82 15.14 9.21
N THR A 148 13.81 15.29 10.06
CA THR A 148 12.82 16.36 9.90
C THR A 148 13.47 17.75 9.95
N LYS A 149 14.39 17.97 10.89
CA LYS A 149 15.17 19.21 10.97
C LYS A 149 16.06 19.40 9.74
N PHE A 150 16.78 18.35 9.34
CA PHE A 150 17.66 18.37 8.18
C PHE A 150 16.90 18.69 6.88
N CYS A 151 15.70 18.12 6.70
CA CYS A 151 14.82 18.46 5.58
C CYS A 151 14.50 19.96 5.53
N LYS A 152 14.20 20.59 6.68
CA LYS A 152 13.90 22.04 6.73
C LYS A 152 15.12 22.87 6.39
N GLU A 153 16.24 22.58 7.03
CA GLU A 153 17.42 23.46 7.05
C GLU A 153 18.33 23.27 5.83
N HIS A 154 18.50 22.03 5.36
CA HIS A 154 19.51 21.67 4.35
C HIS A 154 18.95 21.13 3.04
N ILE A 155 17.63 21.01 2.94
CA ILE A 155 16.94 20.60 1.71
C ILE A 155 16.00 21.72 1.25
N ILE A 156 15.01 22.06 2.07
CA ILE A 156 13.94 23.00 1.69
C ILE A 156 14.48 24.43 1.66
N ALA A 157 15.13 24.90 2.73
CA ALA A 157 15.64 26.26 2.80
C ALA A 157 16.62 26.62 1.67
N PRO A 158 17.68 25.84 1.37
CA PRO A 158 18.58 26.16 0.26
C PRO A 158 17.89 26.11 -1.09
N ALA A 159 17.03 25.11 -1.35
CA ALA A 159 16.29 25.02 -2.61
C ALA A 159 15.36 26.22 -2.82
N LYS A 160 14.53 26.57 -1.82
CA LYS A 160 13.59 27.70 -1.90
C LYS A 160 14.31 29.05 -1.93
N LYS A 161 15.52 29.15 -1.36
CA LYS A 161 16.36 30.37 -1.47
C LYS A 161 16.86 30.58 -2.90
N ALA A 162 17.25 29.50 -3.59
CA ALA A 162 17.70 29.55 -4.97
C ALA A 162 16.55 29.77 -5.95
N ASN A 163 15.42 29.09 -5.73
CA ASN A 163 14.20 29.23 -6.52
C ASN A 163 12.96 29.19 -5.59
N PRO A 164 12.35 30.33 -5.26
CA PRO A 164 11.17 30.37 -4.38
C PRO A 164 9.96 29.58 -4.87
N HIS A 165 9.92 29.22 -6.16
CA HIS A 165 8.82 28.49 -6.79
C HIS A 165 9.13 27.00 -7.01
N VAL A 166 10.33 26.52 -6.66
CA VAL A 166 10.69 25.10 -6.82
C VAL A 166 9.73 24.22 -6.02
N LYS A 167 9.21 23.17 -6.64
CA LYS A 167 8.43 22.13 -5.97
C LYS A 167 9.34 21.04 -5.43
N LEU A 168 9.16 20.66 -4.17
CA LEU A 168 9.92 19.61 -3.52
C LEU A 168 9.02 18.43 -3.20
N THR A 169 9.43 17.23 -3.63
CA THR A 169 8.70 15.98 -3.38
C THR A 169 9.56 15.02 -2.56
N LEU A 170 9.07 14.54 -1.42
CA LEU A 170 9.72 13.48 -0.64
C LEU A 170 9.11 12.11 -0.97
N LYS A 171 9.92 11.19 -1.52
CA LYS A 171 9.51 9.79 -1.70
C LYS A 171 9.69 9.02 -0.39
N TYR A 172 8.64 8.31 0.01
CA TYR A 172 8.68 7.32 1.07
C TYR A 172 8.92 5.92 0.49
N PRO A 173 9.77 5.09 1.11
CA PRO A 173 10.09 3.76 0.62
C PRO A 173 8.95 2.75 0.80
N THR A 174 9.06 1.57 0.17
CA THR A 174 8.07 0.50 0.36
C THR A 174 8.07 -0.13 1.76
N TRP A 175 9.16 0.01 2.54
CA TRP A 175 9.34 -0.59 3.87
C TRP A 175 8.71 0.23 5.01
N HIS A 176 7.39 0.45 4.98
CA HIS A 176 6.66 1.28 5.96
C HIS A 176 7.03 0.99 7.42
N GLU A 177 7.17 -0.29 7.78
CA GLU A 177 7.51 -0.76 9.12
C GLU A 177 8.84 -0.23 9.67
N SER A 178 9.75 0.18 8.78
CA SER A 178 11.09 0.66 9.14
C SER A 178 11.22 2.20 9.12
N PHE A 179 10.16 2.94 8.77
CA PHE A 179 10.19 4.40 8.59
C PHE A 179 10.77 5.14 9.81
N GLN A 180 10.08 5.09 10.95
CA GLN A 180 10.49 5.76 12.19
C GLN A 180 11.86 5.31 12.69
N ARG A 181 12.26 4.06 12.39
CA ARG A 181 13.56 3.52 12.80
C ARG A 181 14.71 4.13 12.00
N LEU A 182 14.45 4.51 10.76
CA LEU A 182 15.43 5.04 9.81
C LEU A 182 15.29 6.55 9.57
N GLY A 183 14.30 7.16 10.23
CA GLY A 183 14.13 8.61 10.39
C GLY A 183 13.11 9.27 9.47
N TYR A 184 12.29 8.48 8.76
CA TYR A 184 11.07 8.98 8.15
C TYR A 184 10.04 9.32 9.23
N ASP A 185 9.46 10.51 9.13
CA ASP A 185 8.49 11.03 10.08
C ASP A 185 7.19 11.37 9.33
N THR A 186 6.24 10.43 9.38
CA THR A 186 4.96 10.52 8.67
C THR A 186 4.01 11.58 9.22
N GLU A 187 4.32 12.20 10.36
CA GLU A 187 3.53 13.28 10.95
C GLU A 187 4.11 14.64 10.55
N HIS A 188 5.42 14.81 10.66
CA HIS A 188 6.07 16.12 10.56
C HIS A 188 6.74 16.41 9.23
N GLN A 189 7.11 15.40 8.42
CA GLN A 189 7.72 15.63 7.12
C GLN A 189 6.69 15.97 6.02
N PRO A 190 5.55 15.27 5.85
CA PRO A 190 4.64 15.54 4.73
C PRO A 190 4.18 17.01 4.62
N PRO A 191 3.86 17.73 5.72
CA PRO A 191 3.49 19.14 5.65
C PRO A 191 4.61 20.10 5.23
N LEU A 192 5.87 19.65 5.20
CA LEU A 192 7.02 20.49 4.82
C LEU A 192 7.30 20.48 3.32
N PHE A 193 6.85 19.43 2.64
CA PHE A 193 7.06 19.25 1.21
C PHE A 193 5.83 19.68 0.43
N ASP A 194 6.02 20.13 -0.80
CA ASP A 194 4.90 20.45 -1.69
C ASP A 194 4.09 19.18 -1.97
N GLU A 195 4.78 18.05 -2.13
CA GLU A 195 4.17 16.74 -2.40
C GLU A 195 4.94 15.60 -1.69
N THR A 196 4.28 14.47 -1.48
CA THR A 196 4.94 13.20 -1.15
C THR A 196 4.76 12.18 -2.27
N TYR A 197 5.55 11.11 -2.23
CA TYR A 197 5.51 10.03 -3.22
C TYR A 197 5.69 8.66 -2.55
N SER A 198 5.19 7.61 -3.19
CA SER A 198 5.16 6.26 -2.61
C SER A 198 6.07 5.29 -3.37
N GLY A 199 6.92 4.54 -2.67
CA GLY A 199 7.48 3.30 -3.20
C GLY A 199 6.40 2.23 -3.24
N THR A 200 6.26 1.52 -4.37
CA THR A 200 5.33 0.39 -4.51
C THR A 200 6.03 -0.87 -5.02
N GLU A 201 7.33 -1.01 -4.73
CA GLU A 201 8.23 -2.09 -5.15
C GLU A 201 7.97 -3.41 -4.38
N THR A 202 6.87 -4.11 -4.67
CA THR A 202 6.56 -5.41 -4.04
C THR A 202 7.41 -6.57 -4.56
N ARG A 203 7.85 -6.51 -5.83
CA ARG A 203 8.78 -7.48 -6.42
C ARG A 203 8.31 -8.94 -6.21
N HIS A 204 9.21 -9.91 -6.31
CA HIS A 204 8.85 -11.31 -6.10
C HIS A 204 8.59 -11.63 -4.61
N THR A 205 7.41 -12.13 -4.29
CA THR A 205 6.97 -12.41 -2.91
C THR A 205 7.85 -13.40 -2.13
N SER A 206 8.30 -14.50 -2.76
CA SER A 206 9.12 -15.54 -2.08
C SER A 206 10.64 -15.28 -2.09
N TYR A 207 11.16 -14.54 -3.07
CA TYR A 207 12.61 -14.39 -3.28
C TYR A 207 13.10 -12.93 -3.12
N SER A 208 12.21 -12.04 -2.67
CA SER A 208 12.55 -10.70 -2.22
C SER A 208 12.87 -10.70 -0.72
N LEU A 209 13.76 -9.79 -0.31
CA LEU A 209 14.08 -9.58 1.10
C LEU A 209 13.15 -8.55 1.78
N PHE A 210 12.24 -7.93 1.02
CA PHE A 210 11.38 -6.84 1.50
C PHE A 210 10.22 -7.30 2.38
N ARG A 211 9.98 -8.62 2.50
CA ARG A 211 8.90 -9.25 3.32
C ARG A 211 7.49 -8.69 3.07
N ASN A 212 7.29 -7.87 2.05
CA ASN A 212 6.05 -7.21 1.73
C ASN A 212 5.22 -8.06 0.76
N PRO A 213 3.93 -8.31 1.05
CA PRO A 213 3.01 -8.98 0.14
C PRO A 213 2.59 -8.06 -1.00
N ARG A 214 2.00 -8.66 -2.04
CA ARG A 214 1.60 -7.99 -3.30
C ARG A 214 0.71 -6.78 -3.09
N TYR A 215 -0.26 -6.88 -2.16
CA TYR A 215 -1.21 -5.81 -1.87
C TYR A 215 -0.57 -4.51 -1.37
N THR A 216 0.69 -4.55 -0.90
CA THR A 216 1.45 -3.37 -0.47
C THR A 216 1.55 -2.29 -1.55
N SER A 217 1.61 -2.66 -2.84
CA SER A 217 1.63 -1.70 -3.95
C SER A 217 0.36 -0.82 -4.00
N TYR A 218 -0.77 -1.31 -3.47
CA TYR A 218 -1.98 -0.53 -3.28
C TYR A 218 -1.97 0.17 -1.91
N SER A 219 -1.80 -0.60 -0.83
CA SER A 219 -2.10 -0.14 0.53
C SER A 219 -1.16 0.95 1.04
N LEU A 220 0.13 0.92 0.66
CA LEU A 220 1.08 1.93 1.09
C LEU A 220 0.80 3.29 0.43
N LEU A 221 0.44 3.27 -0.86
CA LEU A 221 0.01 4.49 -1.55
C LEU A 221 -1.24 5.07 -0.88
N ARG A 222 -2.20 4.22 -0.50
CA ARG A 222 -3.40 4.63 0.25
C ARG A 222 -3.07 5.21 1.63
N TYR A 223 -2.17 4.58 2.38
CA TYR A 223 -1.68 5.08 3.65
C TYR A 223 -1.06 6.48 3.51
N LEU A 224 -0.16 6.66 2.54
CA LEU A 224 0.52 7.94 2.31
C LEU A 224 -0.45 9.03 1.81
N GLN A 225 -1.47 8.67 1.01
CA GLN A 225 -2.56 9.59 0.64
C GLN A 225 -3.43 10.00 1.85
N SER A 226 -3.48 9.19 2.90
CA SER A 226 -4.23 9.51 4.12
C SER A 226 -3.52 10.52 5.02
N LEU A 227 -2.19 10.72 4.86
CA LEU A 227 -1.41 11.62 5.69
C LEU A 227 -1.79 13.08 5.38
N PRO A 228 -2.10 13.93 6.37
CA PRO A 228 -2.21 15.37 6.16
C PRO A 228 -0.90 15.95 5.62
N PRO A 229 -0.92 16.88 4.65
CA PRO A 229 -2.07 17.60 4.12
C PRO A 229 -2.75 16.93 2.90
N HIS A 230 -2.61 15.62 2.73
CA HIS A 230 -3.13 14.82 1.61
C HIS A 230 -2.45 15.13 0.27
N ASN A 231 -1.14 15.37 0.31
CA ASN A 231 -0.32 15.77 -0.84
C ASN A 231 0.48 14.63 -1.47
N ASN A 232 0.12 13.36 -1.25
CA ASN A 232 0.78 12.24 -1.90
C ASN A 232 0.37 12.16 -3.38
N ARG A 233 1.27 12.56 -4.28
CA ARG A 233 0.98 12.69 -5.72
C ARG A 233 0.93 11.34 -6.44
N GLY A 234 1.84 10.44 -6.11
CA GLY A 234 2.06 9.28 -6.98
C GLY A 234 2.90 8.18 -6.39
N ALA A 235 3.25 7.23 -7.24
CA ALA A 235 3.93 6.01 -6.87
C ALA A 235 5.01 5.59 -7.87
N TRP A 236 5.94 4.79 -7.39
CA TRP A 236 7.17 4.42 -8.08
C TRP A 236 7.41 2.92 -7.95
N PHE A 237 7.77 2.25 -9.04
CA PHE A 237 8.21 0.86 -8.98
C PHE A 237 9.30 0.52 -10.00
N ASP A 238 9.96 -0.62 -9.80
CA ASP A 238 11.07 -1.14 -10.61
C ASP A 238 10.89 -2.63 -10.99
N ASN A 239 11.78 -3.14 -11.85
CA ASN A 239 11.83 -4.55 -12.23
C ASN A 239 12.88 -5.37 -11.46
N ILE A 240 13.47 -4.82 -10.40
CA ILE A 240 14.49 -5.49 -9.59
C ILE A 240 13.82 -6.65 -8.85
N GLN A 241 14.47 -7.82 -8.83
CA GLN A 241 13.93 -9.05 -8.24
C GLN A 241 12.51 -9.41 -8.74
N CYS A 242 12.14 -9.01 -9.96
CA CYS A 242 10.90 -9.43 -10.63
C CYS A 242 11.13 -10.63 -11.59
N GLY A 243 12.15 -11.45 -11.33
CA GLY A 243 12.49 -12.60 -12.17
C GLY A 243 11.42 -13.71 -12.13
N GLY A 244 11.39 -14.54 -13.18
CA GLY A 244 10.48 -15.69 -13.27
C GLY A 244 9.23 -15.43 -14.12
N SER A 245 8.53 -14.31 -13.91
CA SER A 245 7.33 -13.93 -14.68
C SER A 245 7.25 -12.43 -14.90
N VAL A 246 6.86 -12.02 -16.11
CA VAL A 246 6.55 -10.61 -16.42
C VAL A 246 5.37 -10.11 -15.58
N ASP A 247 4.46 -11.01 -15.18
CA ASP A 247 3.28 -10.65 -14.40
C ASP A 247 3.64 -10.03 -13.04
N ILE A 248 4.77 -10.42 -12.44
CA ILE A 248 5.23 -9.84 -11.16
C ILE A 248 5.46 -8.33 -11.32
N TYR A 249 6.03 -7.90 -12.44
CA TYR A 249 6.24 -6.47 -12.72
C TYR A 249 4.93 -5.76 -13.05
N LEU A 250 4.05 -6.40 -13.83
CA LEU A 250 2.76 -5.83 -14.23
C LEU A 250 1.79 -5.67 -13.06
N GLU A 251 1.79 -6.62 -12.13
CA GLU A 251 0.95 -6.61 -10.94
C GLU A 251 1.24 -5.38 -10.06
N GLN A 252 2.51 -4.96 -9.95
CA GLN A 252 2.88 -3.71 -9.27
C GLN A 252 2.16 -2.51 -9.91
N ALA A 253 2.10 -2.46 -11.25
CA ALA A 253 1.41 -1.40 -11.97
C ALA A 253 -0.11 -1.45 -11.75
N GLU A 254 -0.73 -2.62 -11.86
CA GLU A 254 -2.17 -2.80 -11.64
C GLU A 254 -2.59 -2.35 -10.24
N LEU A 255 -1.91 -2.85 -9.22
CA LEU A 255 -2.22 -2.55 -7.82
C LEU A 255 -1.95 -1.08 -7.48
N THR A 256 -0.87 -0.52 -8.01
CA THR A 256 -0.58 0.93 -7.90
C THR A 256 -1.70 1.76 -8.51
N LEU A 257 -2.15 1.43 -9.73
CA LEU A 257 -3.22 2.16 -10.41
C LEU A 257 -4.58 2.01 -9.72
N MET A 258 -4.82 0.89 -9.03
CA MET A 258 -6.03 0.74 -8.21
C MET A 258 -6.10 1.75 -7.06
N ALA A 259 -4.98 2.28 -6.58
CA ALA A 259 -4.95 3.34 -5.58
C ALA A 259 -5.10 4.77 -6.17
N ALA A 260 -5.34 4.88 -7.49
CA ALA A 260 -5.60 6.12 -8.22
C ALA A 260 -4.53 7.23 -8.01
N PRO A 261 -3.24 6.96 -8.30
CA PRO A 261 -2.20 7.98 -8.27
C PRO A 261 -2.37 9.01 -9.39
N GLN A 262 -1.86 10.22 -9.20
CA GLN A 262 -1.80 11.25 -10.25
C GLN A 262 -0.58 11.07 -11.16
N GLU A 263 0.49 10.44 -10.65
CA GLU A 263 1.71 10.16 -11.38
C GLU A 263 2.24 8.76 -11.04
N VAL A 264 2.75 8.04 -12.04
CA VAL A 264 3.44 6.75 -11.87
C VAL A 264 4.84 6.88 -12.46
N THR A 265 5.87 6.57 -11.66
CA THR A 265 7.27 6.63 -12.10
C THR A 265 7.86 5.23 -12.25
N LEU A 266 8.48 4.98 -13.42
CA LEU A 266 9.21 3.75 -13.70
C LEU A 266 10.70 3.96 -13.38
N PHE A 267 11.22 3.19 -12.44
CA PHE A 267 12.64 3.17 -12.12
C PHE A 267 13.32 1.93 -12.69
N CYS A 268 14.41 2.06 -13.44
CA CYS A 268 14.91 3.26 -14.11
C CYS A 268 15.21 2.94 -15.57
N PHE A 269 15.50 3.98 -16.37
CA PHE A 269 15.75 3.86 -17.80
C PHE A 269 16.68 2.69 -18.13
N GLY A 270 17.88 2.62 -17.56
CA GLY A 270 18.88 1.61 -17.93
C GLY A 270 18.50 0.17 -17.60
N ILE A 271 17.72 -0.06 -16.54
CA ILE A 271 17.28 -1.42 -16.17
C ILE A 271 15.99 -1.84 -16.89
N LEU A 272 15.27 -0.90 -17.49
CA LEU A 272 14.01 -1.10 -18.20
C LEU A 272 14.15 -1.09 -19.73
N GLU A 273 15.20 -0.48 -20.27
CA GLU A 273 15.44 -0.44 -21.69
C GLU A 273 15.61 -1.86 -22.27
N ASN A 274 14.97 -2.12 -23.42
CA ASN A 274 14.99 -3.41 -24.12
C ASN A 274 14.46 -4.59 -23.28
N LYS A 275 13.62 -4.31 -22.27
CA LYS A 275 12.99 -5.33 -21.43
C LYS A 275 11.59 -5.68 -21.94
N LYS A 276 11.28 -6.98 -21.95
CA LYS A 276 9.96 -7.50 -22.36
C LYS A 276 8.83 -6.94 -21.49
N GLU A 277 9.15 -6.62 -20.23
CA GLU A 277 8.29 -6.00 -19.24
C GLU A 277 7.72 -4.67 -19.72
N ILE A 278 8.50 -3.86 -20.45
CA ILE A 278 8.04 -2.56 -20.96
C ILE A 278 7.04 -2.71 -22.11
N GLY A 279 7.28 -3.66 -23.02
CA GLY A 279 6.32 -3.96 -24.08
C GLY A 279 4.98 -4.45 -23.52
N ALA A 280 5.03 -5.32 -22.51
CA ALA A 280 3.83 -5.82 -21.84
C ALA A 280 3.12 -4.75 -21.03
N LEU A 281 3.87 -3.88 -20.33
CA LEU A 281 3.33 -2.75 -19.59
C LEU A 281 2.57 -1.79 -20.51
N GLY A 282 3.11 -1.49 -21.68
CA GLY A 282 2.43 -0.68 -22.69
C GLY A 282 1.03 -1.17 -23.03
N ILE A 283 0.92 -2.47 -23.35
CA ILE A 283 -0.34 -3.13 -23.65
C ILE A 283 -1.30 -3.04 -22.46
N LEU A 284 -0.81 -3.32 -21.25
CA LEU A 284 -1.61 -3.23 -20.03
C LEU A 284 -2.14 -1.82 -19.81
N LEU A 285 -1.28 -0.81 -19.83
CA LEU A 285 -1.68 0.58 -19.55
C LEU A 285 -2.67 1.09 -20.60
N ASP A 286 -2.50 0.75 -21.88
CA ASP A 286 -3.45 1.10 -22.93
C ASP A 286 -4.83 0.44 -22.71
N GLN A 287 -4.87 -0.80 -22.21
CA GLN A 287 -6.12 -1.49 -21.86
C GLN A 287 -6.81 -0.87 -20.63
N LEU A 288 -6.02 -0.39 -19.67
CA LEU A 288 -6.53 0.17 -18.42
C LEU A 288 -6.97 1.63 -18.54
N ASP A 289 -6.36 2.42 -19.44
CA ASP A 289 -6.57 3.88 -19.54
C ASP A 289 -8.07 4.28 -19.52
N ASP A 290 -8.85 3.71 -20.44
CA ASP A 290 -10.28 3.96 -20.56
C ASP A 290 -11.09 3.40 -19.37
N SER A 291 -10.63 2.33 -18.74
CA SER A 291 -11.31 1.71 -17.61
C SER A 291 -11.09 2.50 -16.32
N LEU A 292 -9.87 3.00 -16.10
CA LEU A 292 -9.52 3.80 -14.93
C LEU A 292 -10.34 5.10 -14.89
N SER A 293 -10.60 5.73 -16.04
CA SER A 293 -11.43 6.95 -16.12
C SER A 293 -12.89 6.75 -15.71
N LYS A 294 -13.35 5.49 -15.61
CA LYS A 294 -14.72 5.10 -15.23
C LYS A 294 -14.82 4.63 -13.78
N LEU A 295 -13.69 4.53 -13.07
CA LEU A 295 -13.68 4.15 -11.66
C LEU A 295 -14.00 5.37 -10.80
N ASP A 296 -14.89 5.17 -9.83
CA ASP A 296 -15.09 6.15 -8.76
C ASP A 296 -13.87 6.16 -7.82
N ALA A 297 -13.84 7.11 -6.89
CA ALA A 297 -12.76 7.21 -5.91
C ALA A 297 -12.58 5.90 -5.11
N PRO A 298 -11.33 5.45 -4.84
CA PRO A 298 -11.06 4.32 -3.96
C PRO A 298 -11.78 4.43 -2.60
N THR A 299 -12.22 3.29 -2.07
CA THR A 299 -12.71 3.15 -0.69
C THR A 299 -12.39 1.75 -0.20
N GLY A 300 -12.36 1.55 1.11
CA GLY A 300 -12.22 0.22 1.69
C GLY A 300 -12.49 0.25 3.19
N LEU A 301 -12.17 -0.85 3.85
CA LEU A 301 -12.18 -1.00 5.30
C LEU A 301 -11.02 -0.17 5.88
N PRO A 302 -11.31 0.91 6.63
CA PRO A 302 -10.25 1.70 7.23
C PRO A 302 -9.42 0.86 8.19
N VAL A 303 -8.10 0.82 7.97
CA VAL A 303 -7.13 0.21 8.89
C VAL A 303 -6.38 1.31 9.61
N TYR A 304 -6.59 1.47 10.91
CA TYR A 304 -6.02 2.61 11.64
C TYR A 304 -4.55 2.35 12.02
N LEU A 305 -3.63 3.06 11.38
CA LEU A 305 -2.19 2.97 11.61
C LEU A 305 -1.67 4.34 12.09
N PRO A 306 -1.73 4.65 13.39
CA PRO A 306 -1.28 5.94 13.91
C PRO A 306 0.16 6.24 13.52
N PHE A 307 0.54 7.53 13.51
CA PHE A 307 1.89 7.94 13.16
C PHE A 307 2.95 7.17 13.98
N HIS A 308 4.04 6.79 13.29
CA HIS A 308 5.21 6.11 13.89
C HIS A 308 4.88 4.79 14.61
N SER A 309 3.83 4.10 14.17
CA SER A 309 3.41 2.81 14.72
C SER A 309 4.12 1.61 14.05
N THR A 310 4.14 0.48 14.76
CA THR A 310 4.69 -0.81 14.32
C THR A 310 3.90 -1.94 14.95
N GLY A 311 3.85 -3.10 14.29
CA GLY A 311 3.26 -4.31 14.86
C GLY A 311 2.26 -4.94 13.90
N GLU A 312 2.36 -6.26 13.75
CA GLU A 312 1.64 -7.01 12.71
C GLU A 312 1.86 -6.41 11.31
N ASP A 313 3.12 -6.11 11.00
CA ASP A 313 3.51 -5.49 9.74
C ASP A 313 2.98 -6.33 8.56
N HIS A 314 2.24 -5.69 7.66
CA HIS A 314 1.56 -6.29 6.51
C HIS A 314 0.38 -7.24 6.79
N VAL A 315 -0.11 -7.42 8.02
CA VAL A 315 -1.26 -8.31 8.29
C VAL A 315 -2.49 -7.91 7.45
N PHE A 316 -2.73 -6.61 7.32
CA PHE A 316 -3.84 -6.07 6.53
C PHE A 316 -3.64 -6.25 5.02
N ASP A 317 -2.40 -6.38 4.55
CA ASP A 317 -2.12 -6.66 3.16
C ASP A 317 -2.43 -8.12 2.79
N PHE A 318 -2.14 -9.07 3.69
CA PHE A 318 -2.56 -10.46 3.52
C PHE A 318 -4.09 -10.60 3.52
N LEU A 319 -4.77 -9.85 4.39
CA LEU A 319 -6.23 -9.71 4.36
C LEU A 319 -6.71 -9.09 3.03
N GLY A 320 -5.99 -8.07 2.53
CA GLY A 320 -6.16 -7.46 1.21
C GLY A 320 -6.12 -8.48 0.07
N MET A 321 -5.11 -9.35 0.08
CA MET A 321 -4.98 -10.46 -0.88
C MET A 321 -6.09 -11.50 -0.73
N CYS A 322 -6.68 -11.60 0.45
CA CYS A 322 -7.85 -12.39 0.76
C CYS A 322 -9.17 -11.66 0.49
N GLY A 323 -9.19 -10.51 -0.20
CA GLY A 323 -10.44 -9.84 -0.58
C GLY A 323 -11.15 -9.12 0.57
N VAL A 324 -10.48 -8.91 1.70
CA VAL A 324 -10.88 -7.91 2.69
C VAL A 324 -10.24 -6.59 2.24
N PRO A 325 -11.01 -5.58 1.80
CA PRO A 325 -10.46 -4.41 1.11
C PRO A 325 -9.81 -3.42 2.09
N ALA A 326 -8.65 -3.75 2.63
CA ALA A 326 -7.92 -2.93 3.58
C ALA A 326 -7.54 -1.57 2.97
N ASP A 327 -7.92 -0.47 3.63
CA ASP A 327 -7.61 0.89 3.24
C ASP A 327 -6.92 1.62 4.41
N PRO A 328 -5.59 1.51 4.55
CA PRO A 328 -4.90 2.04 5.73
C PRO A 328 -4.96 3.56 5.84
N CYS A 329 -5.06 4.06 7.07
CA CYS A 329 -5.17 5.49 7.37
C CYS A 329 -4.43 5.88 8.66
N ALA A 330 -3.81 7.07 8.68
CA ALA A 330 -3.06 7.54 9.85
C ALA A 330 -3.90 8.33 10.87
N VAL A 331 -5.03 8.89 10.43
CA VAL A 331 -5.98 9.62 11.27
C VAL A 331 -7.16 8.71 11.59
N TYR A 332 -7.59 8.70 12.85
CA TYR A 332 -8.67 7.79 13.29
C TYR A 332 -9.97 8.12 12.54
N PRO A 333 -10.61 7.14 11.89
CA PRO A 333 -11.76 7.37 11.02
C PRO A 333 -13.07 7.39 11.85
N GLU A 334 -13.33 8.48 12.56
CA GLU A 334 -14.46 8.62 13.52
C GLU A 334 -15.85 8.36 12.92
N GLU A 335 -16.03 8.57 11.62
CA GLU A 335 -17.29 8.41 10.90
C GLU A 335 -17.41 7.07 10.15
N ALA A 336 -16.39 6.22 10.19
CA ALA A 336 -16.45 4.93 9.52
C ALA A 336 -17.44 3.98 10.22
N PRO A 337 -18.25 3.19 9.50
CA PRO A 337 -19.12 2.19 10.13
C PRO A 337 -18.36 1.02 10.77
N MET A 338 -17.15 0.75 10.30
CA MET A 338 -16.28 -0.34 10.75
C MET A 338 -14.83 0.15 10.67
N VAL A 339 -14.03 -0.15 11.69
CA VAL A 339 -12.59 0.14 11.71
C VAL A 339 -11.81 -1.13 12.07
N LEU A 340 -10.77 -1.45 11.30
CA LEU A 340 -9.82 -2.52 11.63
C LEU A 340 -8.64 -1.93 12.43
N LEU A 341 -8.37 -2.52 13.58
CA LEU A 341 -7.24 -2.20 14.45
C LEU A 341 -6.28 -3.39 14.49
N THR A 342 -5.00 -3.11 14.23
CA THR A 342 -3.91 -4.08 14.31
C THR A 342 -3.05 -3.79 15.54
N ALA A 343 -2.03 -4.61 15.82
CA ALA A 343 -1.07 -4.34 16.88
C ALA A 343 -0.43 -2.95 16.76
N ALA A 344 -0.23 -2.45 15.54
CA ALA A 344 0.25 -1.08 15.30
C ALA A 344 -0.69 0.00 15.87
N SER A 345 -2.01 -0.22 15.82
CA SER A 345 -3.00 0.73 16.36
C SER A 345 -2.80 1.00 17.85
N ALA A 346 -2.30 0.02 18.61
CA ALA A 346 -2.07 0.11 20.05
C ALA A 346 -0.98 1.13 20.45
N LYS A 347 -0.27 1.72 19.49
CA LYS A 347 0.65 2.83 19.70
C LYS A 347 -0.05 4.11 20.16
N ASP A 348 -1.30 4.32 19.79
CA ASP A 348 -2.07 5.51 20.14
C ASP A 348 -2.53 5.46 21.61
N PRO A 349 -2.04 6.36 22.48
CA PRO A 349 -2.44 6.38 23.89
C PRO A 349 -3.91 6.75 24.10
N ALA A 350 -4.55 7.42 23.13
CA ALA A 350 -5.96 7.80 23.18
C ALA A 350 -6.89 6.75 22.52
N LEU A 351 -6.36 5.59 22.12
CA LEU A 351 -7.14 4.58 21.38
C LEU A 351 -8.35 4.08 22.17
N TYR A 352 -8.23 3.91 23.49
CA TYR A 352 -9.33 3.47 24.34
C TYR A 352 -10.55 4.42 24.22
N ASP A 353 -10.32 5.72 24.37
CA ASP A 353 -11.41 6.72 24.31
C ASP A 353 -12.02 6.80 22.91
N LYS A 354 -11.19 6.71 21.87
CA LYS A 354 -11.64 6.67 20.47
C LYS A 354 -12.53 5.46 20.20
N VAL A 355 -12.11 4.26 20.61
CA VAL A 355 -12.88 3.02 20.45
C VAL A 355 -14.18 3.08 21.24
N LYS A 356 -14.16 3.57 22.48
CA LYS A 356 -15.35 3.73 23.31
C LYS A 356 -16.38 4.64 22.63
N ALA A 357 -15.96 5.82 22.20
CA ALA A 357 -16.82 6.76 21.51
C ALA A 357 -17.39 6.18 20.20
N HIS A 358 -16.57 5.46 19.44
CA HIS A 358 -16.98 4.80 18.20
C HIS A 358 -18.08 3.74 18.43
N LEU A 359 -17.90 2.87 19.42
CA LEU A 359 -18.86 1.84 19.80
C LEU A 359 -20.16 2.44 20.39
N GLU A 360 -20.05 3.47 21.24
CA GLU A 360 -21.21 4.17 21.82
C GLU A 360 -22.06 4.87 20.75
N LYS A 361 -21.42 5.39 19.69
CA LYS A 361 -22.11 5.96 18.52
C LYS A 361 -22.75 4.90 17.62
N GLY A 362 -22.41 3.63 17.80
CA GLY A 362 -22.94 2.51 17.03
C GLY A 362 -22.08 2.06 15.86
N GLY A 363 -20.85 2.57 15.75
CA GLY A 363 -19.85 2.02 14.83
C GLY A 363 -19.27 0.71 15.37
N ASP A 364 -18.74 -0.12 14.47
CA ASP A 364 -18.09 -1.38 14.82
C ASP A 364 -16.56 -1.25 14.79
N VAL A 365 -15.89 -2.02 15.62
CA VAL A 365 -14.42 -2.10 15.66
C VAL A 365 -14.01 -3.56 15.55
N CYS A 366 -13.03 -3.87 14.72
CA CYS A 366 -12.41 -5.20 14.65
C CYS A 366 -10.98 -5.12 15.16
N LEU A 367 -10.66 -5.87 16.20
CA LEU A 367 -9.30 -6.07 16.69
C LEU A 367 -8.72 -7.32 16.03
N THR A 368 -7.51 -7.25 15.52
CA THR A 368 -6.71 -8.46 15.29
C THR A 368 -6.34 -9.13 16.62
N ALA A 369 -5.93 -10.40 16.55
CA ALA A 369 -5.32 -11.12 17.66
C ALA A 369 -4.19 -10.33 18.35
N GLY A 370 -3.23 -9.80 17.59
CA GLY A 370 -2.12 -9.04 18.14
C GLY A 370 -2.54 -7.68 18.70
N CYS A 371 -3.56 -7.03 18.12
CA CYS A 371 -4.14 -5.82 18.69
C CYS A 371 -4.75 -6.10 20.08
N LEU A 372 -5.54 -7.17 20.18
CA LEU A 372 -6.16 -7.59 21.44
C LEU A 372 -5.09 -7.90 22.50
N GLU A 373 -4.07 -8.67 22.14
CA GLU A 373 -2.95 -8.98 23.04
C GLU A 373 -2.28 -7.70 23.58
N ALA A 374 -2.04 -6.71 22.71
CA ALA A 374 -1.41 -5.45 23.08
C ALA A 374 -2.27 -4.53 23.98
N LEU A 375 -3.58 -4.78 24.07
CA LEU A 375 -4.57 -3.89 24.68
C LEU A 375 -5.37 -4.51 25.82
N GLN A 376 -5.47 -5.84 25.92
CA GLN A 376 -6.36 -6.53 26.86
C GLN A 376 -6.11 -6.21 28.35
N ASP A 377 -4.88 -5.81 28.69
CA ASP A 377 -4.49 -5.40 30.04
C ASP A 377 -4.44 -3.86 30.22
N LYS A 378 -4.89 -3.11 29.21
CA LYS A 378 -4.99 -1.65 29.19
C LYS A 378 -6.45 -1.16 29.19
N GLY A 379 -7.34 -1.93 29.82
CA GLY A 379 -8.77 -1.59 29.96
C GLY A 379 -9.68 -2.13 28.86
N PHE A 380 -9.17 -2.73 27.79
CA PHE A 380 -10.00 -3.25 26.69
C PHE A 380 -10.87 -4.46 27.07
N ALA A 381 -10.60 -5.10 28.22
CA ALA A 381 -11.50 -6.09 28.81
C ALA A 381 -12.91 -5.54 29.12
N GLU A 382 -13.10 -4.21 29.15
CA GLU A 382 -14.41 -3.57 29.25
C GLU A 382 -15.30 -3.82 28.02
N PHE A 383 -14.70 -3.93 26.84
CA PHE A 383 -15.45 -4.03 25.59
C PHE A 383 -15.75 -5.48 25.18
N THR A 384 -14.90 -6.42 25.60
CA THR A 384 -14.98 -7.81 25.15
C THR A 384 -14.51 -8.81 26.21
N GLY A 385 -15.29 -9.88 26.39
CA GLY A 385 -14.88 -11.07 27.17
C GLY A 385 -13.90 -12.01 26.45
N ILE A 386 -13.41 -11.67 25.26
CA ILE A 386 -12.39 -12.44 24.52
C ILE A 386 -10.99 -12.00 24.95
N ARG A 387 -10.07 -12.94 25.12
CA ARG A 387 -8.66 -12.68 25.47
C ARG A 387 -7.71 -13.49 24.59
N ALA A 388 -6.62 -12.86 24.17
CA ALA A 388 -5.52 -13.55 23.53
C ALA A 388 -4.69 -14.29 24.58
N THR A 389 -4.25 -15.51 24.23
CA THR A 389 -3.33 -16.30 25.04
C THR A 389 -1.98 -16.44 24.34
N ASN A 390 -0.97 -16.91 25.07
CA ASN A 390 0.37 -17.17 24.53
C ASN A 390 0.52 -18.58 23.91
N ARG A 391 -0.59 -19.24 23.59
CA ARG A 391 -0.62 -20.58 22.99
C ARG A 391 -1.14 -20.47 21.57
N SER A 392 -0.71 -21.38 20.71
CA SER A 392 -1.30 -21.56 19.38
C SER A 392 -1.87 -22.97 19.24
N GLN A 393 -2.90 -23.08 18.40
CA GLN A 393 -3.52 -24.33 18.00
C GLN A 393 -3.33 -24.53 16.50
N LEU A 394 -2.93 -25.74 16.14
CA LEU A 394 -2.85 -26.20 14.76
C LEU A 394 -4.13 -26.96 14.40
N GLY A 395 -4.71 -26.66 13.24
CA GLY A 395 -5.91 -27.34 12.74
C GLY A 395 -6.26 -26.94 11.31
N SER A 396 -7.03 -27.79 10.62
CA SER A 396 -7.44 -27.59 9.23
C SER A 396 -8.95 -27.54 9.03
N GLU A 397 -9.76 -27.90 10.03
CA GLU A 397 -11.22 -27.85 9.94
C GLU A 397 -11.74 -26.50 10.45
N PHE A 398 -12.73 -25.94 9.75
CA PHE A 398 -13.33 -24.65 10.04
C PHE A 398 -14.85 -24.70 9.89
N GLY A 399 -15.56 -23.94 10.71
CA GLY A 399 -17.01 -23.76 10.64
C GLY A 399 -17.39 -22.28 10.56
N GLY A 400 -18.48 -21.98 9.85
CA GLY A 400 -19.06 -20.65 9.73
C GLY A 400 -20.48 -20.59 10.31
N PHE A 401 -20.82 -19.50 10.99
CA PHE A 401 -22.03 -19.38 11.79
C PHE A 401 -22.81 -18.10 11.48
N ASP A 402 -23.96 -18.23 10.83
CA ASP A 402 -24.88 -17.09 10.62
C ASP A 402 -25.69 -16.79 11.89
N THR A 403 -26.24 -17.84 12.50
CA THR A 403 -26.93 -17.80 13.79
C THR A 403 -26.14 -18.63 14.80
N GLY A 404 -25.73 -18.01 15.91
CA GLY A 404 -24.94 -18.70 16.94
C GLY A 404 -25.74 -19.83 17.59
N TRP A 405 -25.05 -20.91 17.99
CA TRP A 405 -25.67 -22.12 18.55
C TRP A 405 -26.68 -22.80 17.61
N SER A 406 -26.28 -23.01 16.36
CA SER A 406 -27.09 -23.68 15.34
C SER A 406 -26.42 -24.96 14.84
N ASP A 407 -27.23 -25.97 14.52
CA ASP A 407 -26.79 -27.15 13.76
C ASP A 407 -26.73 -26.86 12.24
N ASP A 408 -27.25 -25.70 11.81
CA ASP A 408 -27.18 -25.21 10.44
C ASP A 408 -25.80 -24.57 10.17
N VAL A 409 -24.77 -25.40 10.24
CA VAL A 409 -23.36 -25.02 10.09
C VAL A 409 -22.73 -25.94 9.06
N ALA A 410 -22.12 -25.33 8.04
CA ALA A 410 -21.27 -26.04 7.11
C ALA A 410 -19.81 -26.02 7.60
N TYR A 411 -19.18 -27.19 7.55
CA TYR A 411 -17.77 -27.37 7.89
C TYR A 411 -16.93 -27.51 6.62
N TYR A 412 -15.72 -26.95 6.67
CA TYR A 412 -14.80 -26.86 5.54
C TYR A 412 -13.39 -27.21 6.00
N HIS A 413 -12.58 -27.76 5.11
CA HIS A 413 -11.19 -28.10 5.37
C HIS A 413 -10.24 -27.24 4.54
N ALA A 414 -9.23 -26.68 5.19
CA ALA A 414 -8.06 -26.10 4.54
C ALA A 414 -7.19 -27.20 3.92
N ALA A 415 -6.42 -26.86 2.88
CA ALA A 415 -5.53 -27.80 2.20
C ALA A 415 -4.36 -28.28 3.10
N ARG A 416 -4.03 -27.49 4.11
CA ARG A 416 -3.04 -27.79 5.14
C ARG A 416 -3.50 -27.29 6.49
N GLU A 417 -2.86 -27.74 7.55
CA GLU A 417 -3.10 -27.22 8.89
C GLU A 417 -2.60 -25.76 9.00
N ILE A 418 -3.38 -24.94 9.71
CA ILE A 418 -3.12 -23.53 9.95
C ILE A 418 -2.93 -23.34 11.46
N SER A 419 -1.86 -22.66 11.86
CA SER A 419 -1.62 -22.33 13.27
C SER A 419 -2.26 -21.00 13.61
N LEU A 420 -3.15 -20.98 14.60
CA LEU A 420 -3.83 -19.79 15.10
C LEU A 420 -3.58 -19.64 16.61
N PRO A 421 -3.31 -18.42 17.11
CA PRO A 421 -3.34 -18.13 18.54
C PRO A 421 -4.63 -18.62 19.17
N VAL A 422 -4.55 -19.24 20.34
CA VAL A 422 -5.71 -19.69 21.11
C VAL A 422 -6.33 -18.47 21.78
N MET A 423 -7.61 -18.26 21.51
CA MET A 423 -8.43 -17.23 22.15
C MET A 423 -9.21 -17.85 23.30
N ASP A 424 -9.11 -17.27 24.50
CA ASP A 424 -10.01 -17.60 25.61
C ASP A 424 -11.24 -16.68 25.54
N TRP A 425 -12.41 -17.16 25.96
CA TRP A 425 -13.64 -16.35 25.95
C TRP A 425 -14.60 -16.68 27.10
N MET A 426 -15.49 -15.73 27.40
CA MET A 426 -16.63 -15.93 28.30
C MET A 426 -17.84 -16.48 27.52
N THR A 427 -18.22 -17.71 27.81
CA THR A 427 -19.39 -18.37 27.18
C THR A 427 -20.66 -17.54 27.43
N ASN A 428 -21.47 -17.34 26.38
CA ASN A 428 -22.70 -16.53 26.32
C ASN A 428 -22.54 -15.01 26.19
N GLU A 429 -21.33 -14.47 26.29
CA GLU A 429 -21.07 -13.07 25.93
C GLU A 429 -20.74 -12.91 24.44
N VAL A 430 -20.08 -13.94 23.88
CA VAL A 430 -19.52 -13.94 22.54
C VAL A 430 -20.49 -14.47 21.50
N VAL A 431 -20.59 -13.77 20.36
CA VAL A 431 -21.26 -14.23 19.15
C VAL A 431 -20.22 -14.69 18.14
N PHE A 432 -20.20 -15.99 17.86
CA PHE A 432 -19.27 -16.60 16.90
C PHE A 432 -19.72 -16.41 15.45
N LYS A 433 -18.76 -16.16 14.56
CA LYS A 433 -18.99 -16.05 13.11
C LYS A 433 -18.17 -17.02 12.29
N ALA A 434 -16.92 -17.27 12.70
CA ALA A 434 -16.09 -18.31 12.13
C ALA A 434 -15.18 -18.90 13.20
N MET A 435 -14.96 -20.22 13.15
CA MET A 435 -14.14 -20.93 14.12
C MET A 435 -13.24 -21.96 13.42
N GLN A 436 -12.05 -22.18 13.96
CA GLN A 436 -11.25 -23.36 13.69
C GLN A 436 -11.69 -24.47 14.65
N MET A 437 -12.01 -25.64 14.12
CA MET A 437 -12.55 -26.75 14.87
C MET A 437 -11.45 -27.73 15.28
N ARG A 438 -11.54 -28.18 16.53
CA ARG A 438 -10.75 -29.29 17.08
C ARG A 438 -11.53 -29.94 18.20
N GLU A 439 -11.36 -31.25 18.38
CA GLU A 439 -12.06 -32.00 19.41
C GLU A 439 -11.90 -31.35 20.79
N SER A 440 -13.03 -30.94 21.39
CA SER A 440 -13.10 -30.24 22.68
C SER A 440 -12.30 -28.93 22.79
N MET A 441 -11.78 -28.39 21.69
CA MET A 441 -10.96 -27.18 21.64
C MET A 441 -11.28 -26.33 20.39
N PRO A 442 -12.54 -25.89 20.20
CA PRO A 442 -12.83 -24.93 19.14
C PRO A 442 -12.05 -23.63 19.41
N ASN A 443 -11.61 -22.96 18.35
CA ASN A 443 -10.86 -21.71 18.46
C ASN A 443 -11.47 -20.63 17.57
N ILE A 444 -11.48 -19.39 18.05
CA ILE A 444 -12.08 -18.27 17.32
C ILE A 444 -11.24 -17.98 16.08
N LEU A 445 -11.88 -17.88 14.92
CA LEU A 445 -11.34 -17.16 13.76
C LEU A 445 -11.95 -15.75 13.69
N LEU A 446 -13.26 -15.64 13.83
CA LEU A 446 -13.96 -14.36 13.93
C LEU A 446 -15.14 -14.48 14.90
N ALA A 447 -15.19 -13.57 15.86
CA ALA A 447 -16.31 -13.44 16.78
C ALA A 447 -16.47 -11.98 17.23
N PHE A 448 -17.59 -11.64 17.86
CA PHE A 448 -17.78 -10.31 18.45
C PHE A 448 -18.52 -10.34 19.77
N CYS A 449 -18.30 -9.29 20.56
CA CYS A 449 -19.12 -8.91 21.71
C CYS A 449 -19.92 -7.65 21.38
N ARG A 450 -21.08 -7.47 22.00
CA ARG A 450 -21.86 -6.22 21.90
C ARG A 450 -21.39 -5.28 22.99
N TYR A 451 -21.18 -4.01 22.65
CA TYR A 451 -20.89 -2.96 23.61
C TYR A 451 -21.65 -1.70 23.22
N ALA A 452 -22.49 -1.20 24.12
CA ALA A 452 -23.41 -0.10 23.85
C ALA A 452 -24.21 -0.32 22.55
N ASN A 453 -24.06 0.55 21.56
CA ASN A 453 -24.77 0.49 20.27
C ASN A 453 -23.97 -0.23 19.18
N GLY A 454 -22.70 -0.54 19.43
CA GLY A 454 -21.77 -1.12 18.46
C GLY A 454 -21.37 -2.56 18.80
N ARG A 455 -20.45 -3.10 18.00
CA ARG A 455 -19.86 -4.41 18.19
C ARG A 455 -18.35 -4.33 18.12
N ILE A 456 -17.70 -5.04 19.02
CA ILE A 456 -16.26 -5.24 18.97
C ILE A 456 -15.97 -6.67 18.51
N PHE A 457 -15.43 -6.77 17.30
CA PHE A 457 -14.98 -8.00 16.69
C PHE A 457 -13.55 -8.33 17.11
N VAL A 458 -13.25 -9.62 17.19
CA VAL A 458 -11.90 -10.15 17.26
C VAL A 458 -11.68 -11.07 16.07
N LEU A 459 -10.74 -10.69 15.20
CA LEU A 459 -10.26 -11.48 14.08
C LEU A 459 -8.93 -12.12 14.45
N ASN A 460 -8.90 -13.45 14.44
CA ASN A 460 -7.67 -14.18 14.69
C ASN A 460 -6.72 -14.08 13.50
N VAL A 461 -5.42 -14.12 13.78
CA VAL A 461 -4.33 -13.96 12.81
C VAL A 461 -3.47 -15.21 12.84
N PRO A 462 -3.28 -15.92 11.72
CA PRO A 462 -2.38 -17.06 11.69
C PRO A 462 -0.95 -16.68 12.10
N ASP A 463 -0.24 -17.58 12.77
CA ASP A 463 1.15 -17.34 13.20
C ASP A 463 2.07 -16.99 12.00
N SER A 464 1.75 -17.53 10.82
CA SER A 464 2.29 -17.09 9.54
C SER A 464 1.18 -16.39 8.74
N PHE A 465 1.24 -15.06 8.58
CA PHE A 465 0.17 -14.28 7.95
C PHE A 465 -0.23 -14.78 6.55
N SER A 466 0.69 -15.38 5.80
CA SER A 466 0.40 -15.99 4.50
C SER A 466 -0.57 -17.17 4.56
N ASP A 467 -0.79 -17.78 5.73
CA ASP A 467 -1.76 -18.87 5.90
C ASP A 467 -3.21 -18.37 5.82
N TYR A 468 -3.46 -17.05 5.85
CA TYR A 468 -4.76 -16.52 5.46
C TYR A 468 -5.19 -17.00 4.07
N MET A 469 -4.23 -17.19 3.16
CA MET A 469 -4.49 -17.66 1.81
C MET A 469 -4.99 -19.11 1.73
N GLU A 470 -4.87 -19.85 2.84
CA GLU A 470 -5.25 -21.26 2.95
C GLU A 470 -6.61 -21.45 3.64
N ILE A 471 -7.19 -20.37 4.20
CA ILE A 471 -8.52 -20.42 4.80
C ILE A 471 -9.55 -20.70 3.70
N PRO A 472 -10.45 -21.69 3.88
CA PRO A 472 -11.45 -22.03 2.89
C PRO A 472 -12.32 -20.82 2.51
N GLY A 473 -12.55 -20.62 1.21
CA GLY A 473 -13.33 -19.50 0.68
C GLY A 473 -14.68 -19.27 1.38
N PRO A 474 -15.51 -20.31 1.61
CA PRO A 474 -16.77 -20.17 2.34
C PRO A 474 -16.63 -19.64 3.78
N VAL A 475 -15.53 -19.97 4.47
CA VAL A 475 -15.23 -19.48 5.83
C VAL A 475 -14.78 -18.03 5.76
N LEU A 476 -13.93 -17.71 4.78
CA LEU A 476 -13.44 -16.35 4.53
C LEU A 476 -14.58 -15.38 4.16
N SER A 477 -15.66 -15.86 3.54
CA SER A 477 -16.87 -15.07 3.27
C SER A 477 -17.48 -14.48 4.54
N TYR A 478 -17.43 -15.17 5.69
CA TYR A 478 -17.89 -14.60 6.97
C TYR A 478 -17.04 -13.40 7.39
N VAL A 479 -15.73 -13.47 7.20
CA VAL A 479 -14.81 -12.35 7.46
C VAL A 479 -15.12 -11.19 6.53
N ARG A 480 -15.18 -11.43 5.22
CA ARG A 480 -15.44 -10.39 4.22
C ARG A 480 -16.79 -9.71 4.42
N LYS A 481 -17.87 -10.46 4.64
CA LYS A 481 -19.22 -9.95 4.87
C LYS A 481 -19.29 -9.04 6.10
N ASN A 482 -18.75 -9.49 7.23
CA ASN A 482 -18.83 -8.71 8.48
C ASN A 482 -17.94 -7.46 8.43
N LEU A 483 -16.72 -7.56 7.87
CA LEU A 483 -15.80 -6.42 7.79
C LEU A 483 -16.15 -5.42 6.67
N SER A 484 -17.03 -5.78 5.74
CA SER A 484 -17.48 -4.89 4.65
C SER A 484 -18.84 -4.24 4.90
N VAL A 485 -19.32 -4.21 6.16
CA VAL A 485 -20.65 -3.68 6.50
C VAL A 485 -20.82 -2.19 6.12
N GLY A 486 -19.75 -1.42 6.08
CA GLY A 486 -19.76 -0.02 5.64
C GLY A 486 -19.57 0.21 4.13
N LEU A 487 -19.34 -0.84 3.34
CA LEU A 487 -18.95 -0.73 1.92
C LEU A 487 -20.14 -0.98 0.97
N PRO A 488 -20.14 -0.45 -0.26
CA PRO A 488 -21.26 -0.64 -1.18
C PRO A 488 -21.39 -2.07 -1.69
N CYS A 489 -20.30 -2.84 -1.64
CA CYS A 489 -20.28 -4.24 -2.06
C CYS A 489 -19.23 -5.04 -1.30
N TRP A 490 -19.33 -6.36 -1.39
CA TRP A 490 -18.39 -7.32 -0.80
C TRP A 490 -18.32 -8.60 -1.65
N LEU A 491 -17.35 -9.47 -1.36
CA LEU A 491 -17.01 -10.61 -2.19
C LEU A 491 -17.15 -11.96 -1.46
N GLU A 492 -17.76 -12.94 -2.11
CA GLU A 492 -17.61 -14.37 -1.80
C GLU A 492 -16.72 -15.04 -2.84
N GLY A 493 -15.94 -16.04 -2.44
CA GLY A 493 -15.06 -16.80 -3.33
C GLY A 493 -13.81 -17.28 -2.62
N ASP A 494 -12.89 -17.88 -3.36
CA ASP A 494 -11.62 -18.34 -2.81
C ASP A 494 -10.77 -17.19 -2.26
N ALA A 495 -9.78 -17.53 -1.43
CA ALA A 495 -8.67 -16.62 -1.15
C ALA A 495 -7.88 -16.31 -2.44
N ASN A 496 -6.82 -15.52 -2.34
CA ASN A 496 -6.00 -15.10 -3.50
C ASN A 496 -6.80 -14.30 -4.54
N ILE A 497 -7.83 -13.57 -4.10
CA ILE A 497 -8.58 -12.63 -4.95
C ILE A 497 -8.66 -11.32 -4.17
N ALA A 498 -7.85 -10.35 -4.57
CA ALA A 498 -7.93 -9.01 -4.03
C ALA A 498 -9.16 -8.28 -4.58
N PHE A 499 -9.72 -7.43 -3.73
CA PHE A 499 -10.99 -6.74 -3.94
C PHE A 499 -10.79 -5.24 -3.66
N PHE A 500 -11.21 -4.39 -4.61
CA PHE A 500 -11.03 -2.94 -4.59
C PHE A 500 -12.37 -2.24 -4.85
N PRO A 501 -13.22 -2.06 -3.83
CA PRO A 501 -14.47 -1.33 -3.97
C PRO A 501 -14.21 0.16 -4.17
N ARG A 502 -15.15 0.85 -4.80
CA ARG A 502 -15.12 2.31 -4.95
C ARG A 502 -16.29 2.94 -4.21
N LYS A 503 -16.23 4.24 -3.95
CA LYS A 503 -17.31 4.96 -3.25
C LYS A 503 -18.64 4.94 -4.02
N GLY A 504 -18.56 4.86 -5.34
CA GLY A 504 -19.72 4.81 -6.24
C GLY A 504 -20.00 3.39 -6.74
N ASN A 505 -20.53 3.31 -7.96
CA ASN A 505 -21.04 2.07 -8.53
C ASN A 505 -19.99 1.37 -9.39
N SER A 506 -18.79 1.20 -8.83
CA SER A 506 -17.67 0.56 -9.51
C SER A 506 -16.80 -0.26 -8.56
N VAL A 507 -16.14 -1.28 -9.10
CA VAL A 507 -15.30 -2.21 -8.35
C VAL A 507 -14.24 -2.85 -9.24
N ALA A 508 -13.10 -3.20 -8.66
CA ALA A 508 -12.10 -4.04 -9.31
C ALA A 508 -11.77 -5.29 -8.48
N LEU A 509 -11.40 -6.37 -9.18
CA LEU A 509 -10.95 -7.63 -8.59
C LEU A 509 -9.67 -8.08 -9.26
N ARG A 510 -8.65 -8.45 -8.50
CA ARG A 510 -7.41 -9.03 -9.03
C ARG A 510 -7.21 -10.43 -8.47
N SER A 511 -7.24 -11.42 -9.36
CA SER A 511 -6.89 -12.81 -9.02
C SER A 511 -5.38 -12.95 -8.89
N PHE A 512 -4.92 -13.69 -7.90
CA PHE A 512 -3.53 -14.08 -7.70
C PHE A 512 -3.31 -15.60 -7.90
N MET A 513 -4.33 -16.28 -8.42
CA MET A 513 -4.37 -17.73 -8.59
C MET A 513 -3.80 -18.14 -9.94
N ASP A 514 -3.20 -19.33 -9.99
CA ASP A 514 -2.70 -19.96 -11.23
C ASP A 514 -3.79 -20.68 -12.04
N HIS A 515 -5.00 -20.79 -11.49
CA HIS A 515 -6.15 -21.40 -12.13
C HIS A 515 -7.36 -20.45 -12.13
N GLY A 516 -8.39 -20.79 -12.92
CA GLY A 516 -9.66 -20.08 -12.89
C GLY A 516 -10.44 -20.39 -11.61
N SER A 517 -11.28 -19.45 -11.18
CA SER A 517 -12.21 -19.62 -10.07
C SER A 517 -13.54 -18.88 -10.36
N VAL A 518 -14.46 -18.93 -9.41
CA VAL A 518 -15.75 -18.24 -9.42
C VAL A 518 -15.86 -17.43 -8.14
N ALA A 519 -16.26 -16.19 -8.27
CA ALA A 519 -16.59 -15.33 -7.13
C ALA A 519 -18.02 -14.83 -7.26
N HIS A 520 -18.66 -14.53 -6.13
CA HIS A 520 -19.94 -13.83 -6.09
C HIS A 520 -19.75 -12.42 -5.55
N LEU A 521 -20.07 -11.42 -6.36
CA LEU A 521 -20.09 -10.03 -5.92
C LEU A 521 -21.47 -9.73 -5.35
N HIS A 522 -21.50 -9.27 -4.11
CA HIS A 522 -22.70 -8.81 -3.43
C HIS A 522 -22.73 -7.29 -3.48
N VAL A 523 -23.68 -6.71 -4.20
CA VAL A 523 -23.90 -5.26 -4.25
C VAL A 523 -25.08 -4.93 -3.34
N LYS A 524 -24.94 -3.94 -2.47
CA LYS A 524 -26.01 -3.51 -1.57
C LYS A 524 -27.08 -2.73 -2.33
N GLY A 525 -28.34 -3.04 -2.04
CA GLY A 525 -29.50 -2.54 -2.76
C GLY A 525 -29.75 -3.28 -4.08
N SER A 526 -30.76 -2.83 -4.81
CA SER A 526 -31.07 -3.33 -6.15
C SER A 526 -30.18 -2.64 -7.19
N ALA A 527 -29.57 -3.45 -8.05
CA ALA A 527 -28.65 -2.99 -9.08
C ALA A 527 -28.89 -3.67 -10.43
N GLY A 528 -28.69 -2.91 -11.51
CA GLY A 528 -28.78 -3.40 -12.88
C GLY A 528 -27.61 -4.33 -13.25
N PRO A 529 -27.51 -4.78 -14.52
CA PRO A 529 -26.40 -5.62 -14.95
C PRO A 529 -25.03 -4.97 -14.72
N LEU A 530 -24.06 -5.73 -14.21
CA LEU A 530 -22.66 -5.30 -14.19
C LEU A 530 -22.14 -5.18 -15.61
N VAL A 531 -21.28 -4.20 -15.86
CA VAL A 531 -20.58 -4.01 -17.13
C VAL A 531 -19.08 -4.13 -16.87
N CYS A 532 -18.43 -5.11 -17.49
CA CYS A 532 -16.98 -5.20 -17.45
C CYS A 532 -16.37 -4.13 -18.35
N THR A 533 -15.67 -3.14 -17.77
CA THR A 533 -15.15 -2.00 -18.54
C THR A 533 -14.01 -2.39 -19.49
N LEU A 534 -13.32 -3.50 -19.21
CA LEU A 534 -12.24 -4.03 -20.03
C LEU A 534 -12.72 -4.78 -21.29
N THR A 535 -13.95 -5.31 -21.26
CA THR A 535 -14.46 -6.18 -22.35
C THR A 535 -15.81 -5.76 -22.92
N GLY A 536 -16.51 -4.82 -22.26
CA GLY A 536 -17.89 -4.43 -22.56
C GLY A 536 -18.94 -5.48 -22.21
N ARG A 537 -18.53 -6.64 -21.67
CA ARG A 537 -19.45 -7.73 -21.33
C ARG A 537 -20.41 -7.31 -20.22
N LYS A 538 -21.70 -7.51 -20.45
CA LYS A 538 -22.75 -7.37 -19.42
C LYS A 538 -22.94 -8.69 -18.67
N ILE A 539 -23.08 -8.59 -17.35
CA ILE A 539 -23.34 -9.73 -16.46
C ILE A 539 -24.65 -9.42 -15.73
N PRO A 540 -25.74 -10.18 -15.99
CA PRO A 540 -27.00 -9.94 -15.31
C PRO A 540 -26.91 -10.33 -13.83
N PRO A 541 -27.77 -9.75 -12.97
CA PRO A 541 -27.99 -10.28 -11.63
C PRO A 541 -28.24 -11.79 -11.66
N LEU A 542 -27.61 -12.52 -10.74
CA LEU A 542 -27.89 -13.93 -10.52
C LEU A 542 -29.18 -14.10 -9.71
N TYR A 543 -29.30 -13.35 -8.63
CA TYR A 543 -30.50 -13.24 -7.80
C TYR A 543 -30.42 -11.99 -6.91
N GLU A 544 -31.53 -11.63 -6.27
CA GLU A 544 -31.57 -10.65 -5.18
C GLU A 544 -32.00 -11.32 -3.89
N GLN A 545 -31.28 -11.06 -2.79
CA GLN A 545 -31.59 -11.63 -1.49
C GLN A 545 -31.11 -10.69 -0.38
N ASN A 546 -31.91 -10.55 0.69
CA ASN A 546 -31.56 -9.75 1.88
C ASN A 546 -31.16 -8.29 1.57
N GLY A 547 -31.75 -7.70 0.53
CA GLY A 547 -31.43 -6.33 0.09
C GLY A 547 -30.09 -6.20 -0.63
N GLU A 548 -29.56 -7.30 -1.18
CA GLU A 548 -28.36 -7.32 -2.03
C GLU A 548 -28.69 -7.91 -3.40
N THR A 549 -28.13 -7.33 -4.46
CA THR A 549 -28.05 -7.95 -5.78
C THR A 549 -26.74 -8.72 -5.92
N VAL A 550 -26.83 -10.02 -6.23
CA VAL A 550 -25.67 -10.91 -6.30
C VAL A 550 -25.33 -11.24 -7.75
N TYR A 551 -24.04 -11.22 -8.09
CA TYR A 551 -23.55 -11.53 -9.44
C TYR A 551 -22.52 -12.64 -9.40
N ARG A 552 -22.63 -13.59 -10.33
CA ARG A 552 -21.60 -14.62 -10.53
C ARG A 552 -20.52 -14.11 -11.48
N LEU A 553 -19.30 -14.02 -10.98
CA LEU A 553 -18.13 -13.58 -11.73
C LEU A 553 -17.22 -14.78 -12.05
N VAL A 554 -16.78 -14.88 -13.30
CA VAL A 554 -15.71 -15.81 -13.69
C VAL A 554 -14.38 -15.11 -13.45
N VAL A 555 -13.59 -15.64 -12.53
CA VAL A 555 -12.28 -15.12 -12.16
C VAL A 555 -11.23 -15.89 -12.94
N LYS A 556 -10.51 -15.22 -13.84
CA LYS A 556 -9.43 -15.84 -14.61
C LYS A 556 -8.14 -15.88 -13.78
N PRO A 557 -7.23 -16.84 -14.05
CA PRO A 557 -5.92 -16.85 -13.43
C PRO A 557 -5.19 -15.53 -13.69
N ASN A 558 -4.54 -15.00 -12.66
CA ASN A 558 -3.70 -13.79 -12.72
C ASN A 558 -4.31 -12.63 -13.53
N ALA A 559 -5.61 -12.37 -13.35
CA ALA A 559 -6.35 -11.38 -14.14
C ALA A 559 -6.98 -10.29 -13.27
N LEU A 560 -6.97 -9.07 -13.81
CA LEU A 560 -7.74 -7.94 -13.32
C LEU A 560 -9.11 -7.88 -14.02
N GLY A 561 -10.18 -7.73 -13.23
CA GLY A 561 -11.53 -7.44 -13.69
C GLY A 561 -11.98 -6.10 -13.13
N ILE A 562 -12.53 -5.23 -13.98
CA ILE A 562 -13.11 -3.94 -13.57
C ILE A 562 -14.56 -3.91 -14.02
N TYR A 563 -15.46 -3.56 -13.09
CA TYR A 563 -16.90 -3.62 -13.27
C TYR A 563 -17.57 -2.34 -12.78
N THR A 564 -18.61 -1.92 -13.50
CA THR A 564 -19.52 -0.84 -13.10
C THR A 564 -20.97 -1.30 -13.14
N TRP A 565 -21.85 -0.63 -12.40
CA TRP A 565 -23.30 -0.86 -12.44
C TRP A 565 -24.09 0.44 -12.30
N GLN A 566 -25.41 0.33 -12.40
CA GLN A 566 -26.35 1.39 -12.09
C GLN A 566 -27.31 0.89 -11.01
N ASN A 567 -27.61 1.74 -10.03
CA ASN A 567 -28.64 1.43 -9.04
C ASN A 567 -30.02 1.56 -9.72
N THR A 568 -30.95 0.69 -9.33
CA THR A 568 -32.31 0.64 -9.90
C THR A 568 -33.35 1.22 -8.98
#